data_AF-A0A2N9MMA3-F1
#
_entry.id   AF-A0A2N9MMA3-F1
#
_cell.length_a   1.000
_cell.length_b   1.000
_cell.length_c   1.000
_cell.angle_alpha   90.00
_cell.angle_beta   90.00
_cell.angle_gamma   90.00
#
_symmetry.space_group_name_H-M   'P 1'
#
loop_
_entity.id
_entity.type
_entity.pdbx_description
1 polymer ?
#
loop_
_entity_poly.entity_id
_entity_poly.type
_entity_poly.pdbx_seq_one_letter_code
_entity_poly.pdbx_strand_id
1 'polypeptide(L)' 'MPIEDVAGAVKDLIKEGKVKHFGLSEAGVQTIRRAHAVQPVTALQSEYSLWTRTPEKEVIPALEELGIGLSDTGP' A
#
# COMPACT_ATOMS: atom_id res chain seq x y z
N MET A 1 4.63 0.08 16.07
CA MET A 1 4.23 -1.34 15.92
C MET A 1 4.72 -1.86 14.58
N PRO A 2 5.08 -3.14 14.45
CA PRO A 2 5.37 -3.78 13.17
C PRO A 2 4.21 -3.65 12.17
N ILE A 3 4.51 -3.51 10.88
CA ILE A 3 3.48 -3.40 9.84
C ILE A 3 2.76 -4.74 9.63
N GLU A 4 3.43 -5.85 9.92
CA GLU A 4 2.91 -7.20 9.83
C GLU A 4 1.76 -7.43 10.80
N ASP A 5 1.85 -6.87 12.02
CA ASP A 5 0.78 -6.96 13.01
C ASP A 5 -0.47 -6.21 12.52
N VAL A 6 -0.28 -5.04 11.91
CA VAL A 6 -1.36 -4.24 11.32
C VAL A 6 -1.99 -4.98 10.14
N ALA A 7 -1.17 -5.50 9.22
CA ALA A 7 -1.64 -6.29 8.08
C ALA A 7 -2.37 -7.56 8.53
N GLY A 8 -1.93 -8.20 9.62
CA GLY A 8 -2.58 -9.32 10.26
C GLY A 8 -3.96 -8.97 10.80
N ALA A 9 -4.09 -7.85 11.51
CA ALA A 9 -5.38 -7.38 11.99
C ALA A 9 -6.36 -7.10 10.83
N VAL A 10 -5.90 -6.45 9.75
CA VAL A 10 -6.74 -6.20 8.57
C VAL A 10 -7.15 -7.51 7.87
N LYS A 11 -6.25 -8.49 7.81
CA LYS A 11 -6.56 -9.83 7.26
C LYS A 11 -7.71 -10.49 8.00
N ASP A 12 -7.75 -10.38 9.32
CA ASP A 12 -8.83 -10.97 10.11
C ASP A 12 -10.15 -10.20 9.91
N LEU A 13 -10.11 -8.87 9.81
CA LEU A 13 -11.29 -8.08 9.42
C LEU A 13 -11.83 -8.43 8.03
N ILE A 14 -10.96 -8.76 7.09
CA ILE A 14 -11.35 -9.23 5.75
C ILE A 14 -11.99 -10.62 5.82
N LYS A 15 -11.40 -11.55 6.59
CA LYS A 15 -12.00 -12.88 6.81
C LYS A 15 -13.37 -12.80 7.46
N GLU A 16 -13.55 -11.85 8.38
CA GLU A 16 -14.85 -11.58 9.02
C GLU A 16 -15.85 -10.87 8.09
N GLY A 17 -15.44 -10.45 6.90
CA GLY A 17 -16.28 -9.75 5.93
C GLY A 17 -16.58 -8.28 6.29
N LYS A 18 -15.88 -7.73 7.28
CA LYS A 18 -16.06 -6.32 7.72
C LYS A 18 -15.38 -5.34 6.78
N VAL A 19 -14.30 -5.77 6.13
CA VAL A 19 -13.51 -4.97 5.18
C VAL A 19 -13.35 -5.79 3.89
N LYS A 20 -13.33 -5.12 2.75
CA LYS A 20 -13.15 -5.80 1.44
C LYS A 20 -11.68 -5.88 1.01
N HIS A 21 -10.93 -4.79 1.23
CA HIS A 21 -9.57 -4.62 0.70
C HIS A 21 -8.69 -3.86 1.68
N PHE A 22 -7.38 -4.09 1.57
CA PHE A 22 -6.39 -3.42 2.40
C PHE A 22 -5.66 -2.35 1.57
N GLY A 23 -5.63 -1.11 2.06
CA GLY A 23 -4.86 -0.02 1.47
C GLY A 23 -3.83 0.54 2.44
N LEU A 24 -2.78 1.14 1.89
CA LEU A 24 -1.76 1.87 2.64
C LEU A 24 -1.73 3.33 2.19
N SER A 25 -1.14 4.19 3.02
CA SER A 25 -0.93 5.61 2.75
C SER A 25 0.51 5.97 3.10
N GLU A 26 1.17 6.74 2.24
CA GLU A 26 2.52 7.29 2.44
C GLU A 26 3.56 6.26 2.90
N ALA A 27 3.45 5.02 2.41
CA ALA A 27 4.31 3.91 2.80
C ALA A 27 5.50 3.76 1.84
N GLY A 28 6.71 3.60 2.40
CA GLY A 28 7.90 3.26 1.62
C GLY A 28 7.91 1.79 1.17
N VAL A 29 8.77 1.48 0.19
CA VAL A 29 8.87 0.15 -0.46
C VAL A 29 8.99 -1.01 0.52
N GLN A 30 9.82 -0.86 1.55
CA GLN A 30 10.02 -1.93 2.55
C GLN A 30 8.75 -2.21 3.35
N THR A 31 8.00 -1.17 3.72
CA THR A 31 6.73 -1.30 4.42
C THR A 31 5.68 -1.95 3.51
N ILE A 32 5.59 -1.52 2.25
CA ILE A 32 4.67 -2.09 1.26
C ILE A 32 4.93 -3.60 1.11
N ARG A 33 6.17 -4.02 0.89
CA ARG A 33 6.52 -5.44 0.68
C ARG A 33 6.20 -6.29 1.90
N ARG A 34 6.56 -5.82 3.10
CA ARG A 34 6.27 -6.52 4.36
C ARG A 34 4.77 -6.65 4.64
N ALA A 35 4.00 -5.59 4.37
CA ALA A 35 2.55 -5.61 4.49
C ALA A 35 1.91 -6.59 3.49
N HIS A 36 2.29 -6.47 2.22
CA HIS A 36 1.74 -7.26 1.12
C HIS A 36 2.03 -8.76 1.28
N ALA A 37 3.15 -9.12 1.89
CA ALA A 37 3.49 -10.52 2.23
C ALA A 37 2.52 -11.15 3.25
N VAL A 38 1.90 -10.35 4.12
CA VAL A 38 0.96 -10.84 5.15
C VAL A 38 -0.49 -10.83 4.63
N GLN A 39 -0.87 -9.71 4.02
CA GLN A 39 -2.19 -9.46 3.43
C GLN A 39 -2.01 -8.62 2.16
N PRO A 40 -2.50 -9.08 0.99
CA PRO A 40 -2.38 -8.33 -0.25
C PRO A 40 -2.92 -6.90 -0.11
N VAL A 41 -2.04 -5.94 -0.37
CA VAL A 41 -2.35 -4.52 -0.45
C VAL A 41 -2.95 -4.26 -1.83
N THR A 42 -4.12 -3.65 -1.88
CA THR A 42 -4.84 -3.36 -3.12
C THR A 42 -4.46 -2.00 -3.69
N ALA A 43 -4.24 -1.00 -2.83
CA ALA A 43 -3.87 0.34 -3.25
C ALA A 43 -2.89 0.99 -2.28
N LEU A 44 -1.96 1.79 -2.82
CA LEU A 44 -1.17 2.76 -2.09
C LEU A 44 -1.68 4.16 -2.44
N GLN A 45 -2.03 4.93 -1.42
CA GLN A 45 -2.24 6.36 -1.54
C GLN A 45 -0.91 7.09 -1.32
N SER A 46 -0.51 7.97 -2.24
CA SER A 46 0.68 8.81 -2.09
C SER A 46 0.57 10.12 -2.85
N GLU A 47 1.25 11.17 -2.38
CA GLU A 47 1.36 12.42 -3.12
C GLU A 47 2.09 12.20 -4.46
N TYR A 48 1.39 12.49 -5.55
CA TYR A 48 1.93 12.42 -6.90
C TYR A 48 1.28 13.50 -7.78
N SER A 49 2.11 14.33 -8.43
CA SER A 49 1.68 15.41 -9.32
C SER A 49 2.82 15.80 -10.27
N LEU A 50 2.61 16.79 -11.14
CA LEU A 50 3.69 17.33 -11.98
C LEU A 50 4.86 17.91 -11.16
N TRP A 51 4.58 18.39 -9.95
CA TRP A 51 5.58 18.97 -9.05
C TRP A 51 6.16 17.94 -8.08
N THR A 52 5.38 16.90 -7.74
CA THR A 52 5.78 15.85 -6.80
C THR A 52 5.88 14.51 -7.51
N ARG A 53 7.11 14.16 -7.93
CA ARG A 53 7.41 12.91 -8.69
C ARG A 53 8.25 11.91 -7.90
N THR A 54 8.36 12.08 -6.59
CA THR A 54 9.14 11.21 -5.69
C THR A 54 8.79 9.72 -5.82
N PRO A 55 7.51 9.31 -5.95
CA PRO A 55 7.15 7.90 -6.05
C PRO A 55 7.74 7.17 -7.26
N GLU A 56 8.10 7.86 -8.35
CA GLU A 56 8.54 7.24 -9.61
C GLU A 56 9.82 6.42 -9.49
N LYS A 57 10.73 6.80 -8.59
CA LYS A 57 12.05 6.18 -8.54
C LYS A 57 12.03 4.77 -7.96
N GLU A 58 11.17 4.55 -6.95
CA GLU A 58 11.22 3.33 -6.15
C GLU A 58 9.83 2.76 -5.83
N VAL A 59 8.85 3.63 -5.56
CA VAL A 59 7.51 3.21 -5.15
C VAL A 59 6.72 2.66 -6.32
N ILE A 60 6.58 3.42 -7.42
CA ILE A 60 5.80 3.00 -8.60
C ILE A 60 6.32 1.68 -9.17
N PRO A 61 7.63 1.48 -9.40
CA PRO A 61 8.14 0.19 -9.86
C PRO A 61 7.79 -0.98 -8.92
N ALA A 62 7.84 -0.76 -7.60
CA ALA A 62 7.45 -1.78 -6.63
C ALA A 62 5.94 -2.05 -6.63
N LEU A 63 5.10 -1.04 -6.83
CA LEU A 63 3.65 -1.21 -6.98
C LEU A 63 3.31 -2.01 -8.24
N GLU A 64 3.97 -1.72 -9.37
CA GLU A 64 3.80 -2.44 -10.63
C GLU A 64 4.21 -3.91 -10.49
N GLU A 65 5.36 -4.20 -9.86
CA GLU A 65 5.83 -5.57 -9.60
C GLU A 65 4.84 -6.38 -8.75
N LEU A 66 4.21 -5.73 -7.77
CA LEU A 66 3.29 -6.38 -6.82
C LEU A 66 1.81 -6.33 -7.27
N GLY A 67 1.50 -5.69 -8.40
CA GLY A 67 0.13 -5.51 -8.89
C GLY A 67 -0.75 -4.64 -7.98
N ILE A 68 -0.17 -3.62 -7.34
CA ILE A 68 -0.85 -2.70 -6.42
C ILE A 68 -1.22 -1.41 -7.16
N GLY A 69 -2.46 -0.92 -6.98
CA GLY A 69 -2.87 0.36 -7.55
C GLY A 69 -2.23 1.57 -6.85
N LEU A 70 -1.90 2.61 -7.60
CA LEU A 70 -1.56 3.93 -7.03
C LEU A 70 -2.81 4.82 -7.04
N SER A 71 -3.12 5.45 -5.91
CA SER A 71 -4.12 6.51 -5.79
C SER A 71 -3.40 7.81 -5.43
N ASP A 72 -3.49 8.82 -6.28
CA ASP A 72 -2.87 10.12 -6.04
C ASP A 72 -3.74 11.00 -5.13
N THR A 73 -3.08 11.87 -4.36
CA THR A 73 -3.69 12.92 -3.52
C THR A 73 -3.23 14.33 -3.90
N GLY A 74 -2.41 14.45 -4.95
CA GLY A 74 -1.81 15.70 -5.38
C GLY A 74 -2.77 16.61 -6.16
N PRO A 75 -2.47 17.91 -6.26
CA PRO A 75 -3.17 18.85 -7.14
C PRO A 75 -2.82 18.68 -8.62
#